data_AF-A0A7W1SL97-F1
#
_entry.id   AF-A0A7W1SL97-F1
#
_cell.length_a   1.000
_cell.length_b   1.000
_cell.length_c   1.000
_cell.angle_alpha   90.00
_cell.angle_beta   90.00
_cell.angle_gamma   90.00
#
_symmetry.space_group_name_H-M   'P 1'
#
loop_
_entity.id
_entity.type
_entity.pdbx_description
1 polymer ?
#
loop_
_entity_poly.entity_id
_entity_poly.type
_entity_poly.pdbx_seq_one_letter_code
_entity_poly.pdbx_strand_id
1 'polypeptide(L)'
;MTQVSAAATEAARQLWAHEGVDAGAAEEIAAAAERGFTRLRAGLTRWVGSDGYQALVDRALEKARAGHPALAGLQCQTGDVQGVAAAVGAHGAAEVREGIFALVALLIDLLSRVIGEAMALRLVEQAWAGSARPTASAVTEGVHDG
;
A
#
# COMPACT_ATOMS: atom_id res chain seq x y z
N MET A 1 3.72 -22.67 6.90
CA MET A 1 3.09 -21.78 5.92
C MET A 1 2.01 -21.01 6.65
N THR A 2 2.25 -19.75 7.02
CA THR A 2 1.21 -18.94 7.67
C THR A 2 0.25 -18.49 6.58
N GLN A 3 -0.95 -19.07 6.56
CA GLN A 3 -1.98 -18.73 5.58
C GLN A 3 -2.38 -17.26 5.79
N VAL A 4 -2.28 -16.45 4.73
CA VAL A 4 -2.80 -15.07 4.73
C VAL A 4 -4.32 -15.13 4.83
N SER A 5 -4.92 -14.27 5.65
CA SER A 5 -6.38 -14.21 5.77
C SER A 5 -7.03 -13.91 4.41
N ALA A 6 -8.14 -14.58 4.12
CA ALA A 6 -8.92 -14.34 2.90
C ALA A 6 -9.43 -12.88 2.83
N ALA A 7 -9.74 -12.27 3.98
CA ALA A 7 -10.15 -10.87 4.04
C ALA A 7 -9.01 -9.92 3.67
N ALA A 8 -7.78 -10.21 4.11
CA ALA A 8 -6.61 -9.42 3.75
C ALA A 8 -6.31 -9.49 2.24
N THR A 9 -6.45 -10.67 1.64
CA THR A 9 -6.29 -10.83 0.18
C THR A 9 -7.38 -10.09 -0.59
N GLU A 10 -8.62 -10.17 -0.15
CA GLU A 10 -9.73 -9.48 -0.83
C GLU A 10 -9.59 -7.96 -0.74
N ALA A 11 -9.25 -7.42 0.44
CA ALA A 11 -8.99 -6.00 0.60
C ALA A 11 -7.85 -5.50 -0.29
N ALA A 12 -6.74 -6.25 -0.38
CA ALA A 12 -5.63 -5.90 -1.27
C ALA A 12 -6.07 -5.76 -2.74
N ARG A 13 -6.96 -6.63 -3.23
CA ARG A 13 -7.51 -6.54 -4.59
C ARG A 13 -8.43 -5.33 -4.76
N GLN A 14 -9.31 -5.08 -3.79
CA GLN A 14 -10.24 -3.95 -3.83
C GLN A 14 -9.49 -2.61 -3.86
N LEU A 15 -8.46 -2.46 -3.03
CA LEU A 15 -7.61 -1.26 -3.00
C LEU A 15 -6.97 -0.98 -4.36
N TRP A 16 -6.56 -2.01 -5.09
CA TRP A 16 -5.99 -1.84 -6.41
C TRP A 16 -7.03 -1.53 -7.49
N ALA A 17 -8.22 -2.14 -7.41
CA ALA A 17 -9.31 -1.84 -8.33
C ALA A 17 -9.70 -0.35 -8.29
N HIS A 18 -9.60 0.28 -7.12
CA HIS A 18 -9.84 1.71 -6.94
C HIS A 18 -8.79 2.63 -7.59
N GLU A 19 -7.57 2.14 -7.85
CA GLU A 19 -6.54 2.94 -8.55
C GLU A 19 -6.77 3.01 -10.06
N GLY A 20 -7.76 2.27 -10.60
CA GLY A 20 -8.14 2.33 -12.01
C GLY A 20 -7.04 1.89 -12.98
N VAL A 21 -6.06 1.13 -12.48
CA VAL A 21 -4.93 0.62 -13.28
C VAL A 21 -5.45 -0.49 -14.18
N ASP A 22 -5.64 -0.17 -15.46
CA ASP A 22 -5.89 -1.19 -16.46
C ASP A 22 -4.64 -2.08 -16.61
N ALA A 23 -4.84 -3.37 -16.85
CA ALA A 23 -3.80 -4.41 -16.71
C ALA A 23 -2.62 -4.33 -17.70
N GLY A 24 -2.45 -3.24 -18.46
CA GLY A 24 -1.58 -3.19 -19.63
C GLY A 24 -0.27 -2.41 -19.46
N ALA A 25 -0.27 -1.26 -18.79
CA ALA A 25 0.90 -0.38 -18.79
C ALA A 25 1.81 -0.65 -17.59
N ALA A 26 2.98 -1.22 -17.87
CA ALA A 26 4.07 -1.45 -16.92
C ALA A 26 4.35 -0.23 -16.03
N GLU A 27 4.38 0.96 -16.63
CA GLU A 27 4.60 2.24 -15.94
C GLU A 27 3.45 2.60 -15.01
N GLU A 28 2.20 2.32 -15.39
CA GLU A 28 1.02 2.60 -14.55
C GLU A 28 1.00 1.71 -13.30
N ILE A 29 1.39 0.44 -13.44
CA ILE A 29 1.50 -0.48 -12.29
C ILE A 29 2.59 -0.02 -11.33
N ALA A 30 3.77 0.35 -11.85
CA ALA A 30 4.85 0.86 -11.01
C ALA A 30 4.43 2.15 -10.28
N ALA A 31 3.84 3.10 -11.01
CA ALA A 31 3.38 4.36 -10.44
C ALA A 31 2.24 4.17 -9.42
N ALA A 32 1.31 3.25 -9.66
CA ALA A 32 0.23 2.94 -8.72
C ALA A 32 0.75 2.27 -7.45
N ALA A 33 1.72 1.36 -7.57
CA ALA A 33 2.40 0.76 -6.43
C ALA A 33 3.07 1.82 -5.56
N GLU A 34 3.86 2.70 -6.19
CA GLU A 34 4.57 3.79 -5.52
C GLU A 34 3.60 4.74 -4.80
N ARG A 35 2.50 5.14 -5.46
CA ARG A 35 1.44 5.95 -4.83
C ARG A 35 0.79 5.23 -3.64
N GLY A 36 0.45 3.96 -3.80
CA GLY A 36 -0.14 3.13 -2.75
C GLY A 36 0.75 3.03 -1.52
N PHE A 37 2.03 2.68 -1.69
CA PHE A 37 2.99 2.61 -0.58
C PHE A 37 3.28 3.98 0.04
N THR A 38 3.32 5.04 -0.75
CA THR A 38 3.46 6.41 -0.22
C THR A 38 2.29 6.79 0.70
N ARG A 39 1.06 6.48 0.27
CA ARG A 39 -0.15 6.72 1.06
C ARG A 39 -0.19 5.86 2.33
N LEU A 40 0.17 4.58 2.22
CA LEU A 40 0.31 3.69 3.37
C LEU A 40 1.35 4.21 4.36
N ARG A 41 2.52 4.64 3.90
CA ARG A 41 3.55 5.25 4.75
C ARG A 41 2.98 6.44 5.50
N ALA A 42 2.35 7.38 4.80
CA ALA A 42 1.78 8.57 5.41
C ALA A 42 0.69 8.25 6.45
N GLY A 43 -0.19 7.29 6.14
CA GLY A 43 -1.27 6.89 7.05
C GLY A 43 -0.79 6.08 8.26
N LEU A 44 0.10 5.11 8.04
CA LEU A 44 0.52 4.17 9.07
C LEU A 44 1.62 4.73 9.97
N THR A 45 2.52 5.58 9.47
CA THR A 45 3.59 6.21 10.27
C THR A 45 3.01 6.99 11.46
N ARG A 46 1.80 7.56 11.32
CA ARG A 46 1.10 8.24 12.42
C ARG A 46 0.77 7.33 13.60
N TRP A 47 0.58 6.03 13.34
CA TRP A 47 0.16 5.05 14.35
C TRP A 47 1.31 4.21 14.88
N VAL A 48 2.20 3.76 14.00
CA VAL A 48 3.29 2.82 14.34
C VAL A 48 4.69 3.46 14.30
N GLY A 49 4.80 4.72 13.89
CA GLY A 49 6.09 5.38 13.65
C GLY A 49 6.78 4.95 12.35
N SER A 50 7.85 5.65 11.98
CA SER A 50 8.62 5.38 10.75
C SER A 50 9.27 4.01 10.79
N ASP A 51 9.90 3.69 11.92
CA ASP A 51 10.69 2.48 12.09
C ASP A 51 9.77 1.26 12.17
N GLY A 52 8.61 1.41 12.83
CA GLY A 52 7.59 0.37 12.90
C GLY A 52 6.99 0.07 11.52
N TYR A 53 6.71 1.11 10.73
CA TYR A 53 6.23 0.92 9.36
C TYR A 53 7.30 0.25 8.47
N GLN A 54 8.54 0.72 8.49
CA GLN A 54 9.65 0.11 7.76
C GLN A 54 9.81 -1.38 8.13
N ALA A 55 9.85 -1.71 9.42
CA ALA A 55 9.97 -3.09 9.89
C ALA A 55 8.79 -3.98 9.46
N LEU A 56 7.57 -3.43 9.40
CA LEU A 56 6.40 -4.14 8.90
C LEU A 56 6.52 -4.44 7.39
N VAL A 57 6.95 -3.45 6.60
CA VAL A 57 7.13 -3.63 5.15
C VAL A 57 8.26 -4.60 4.85
N ASP A 58 9.41 -4.49 5.53
CA ASP A 58 10.53 -5.42 5.36
C ASP A 58 10.12 -6.86 5.66
N ARG A 59 9.39 -7.08 6.77
CA ARG A 59 8.87 -8.39 7.13
C ARG A 59 7.83 -8.91 6.13
N ALA A 60 6.98 -8.03 5.60
CA ALA A 60 6.02 -8.40 4.57
C ALA A 60 6.73 -8.78 3.26
N LEU A 61 7.77 -8.04 2.86
CA LEU A 61 8.62 -8.33 1.70
C LEU A 61 9.32 -9.69 1.83
N GLU A 62 9.95 -9.96 2.99
CA GLU A 62 10.58 -11.26 3.26
C GLU A 62 9.59 -12.43 3.07
N LYS A 63 8.35 -12.27 3.55
CA LYS A 63 7.31 -13.28 3.39
C LYS A 63 6.81 -13.39 1.95
N ALA A 64 6.61 -12.26 1.27
CA ALA A 64 6.04 -12.23 -0.08
C ALA A 64 7.00 -12.86 -1.11
N ARG A 65 8.31 -12.66 -0.93
CA ARG A 65 9.37 -13.23 -1.79
C ARG A 65 9.34 -14.76 -1.88
N ALA A 66 8.84 -15.45 -0.85
CA ALA A 66 8.72 -16.91 -0.87
C ALA A 66 7.68 -17.41 -1.90
N GLY A 67 6.66 -16.60 -2.21
CA GLY A 67 5.62 -16.93 -3.18
C GLY A 67 5.74 -16.18 -4.51
N HIS A 68 6.49 -15.07 -4.55
CA HIS A 68 6.57 -14.18 -5.70
C HIS A 68 8.04 -13.80 -5.99
N PRO A 69 8.73 -14.55 -6.87
CA PRO A 69 10.11 -14.27 -7.25
C PRO A 69 10.31 -12.86 -7.83
N ALA A 70 9.28 -12.30 -8.46
CA ALA A 70 9.29 -10.95 -9.01
C ALA A 70 9.55 -9.84 -7.96
N LEU A 71 9.35 -10.14 -6.67
CA LEU A 71 9.60 -9.21 -5.56
C LEU A 71 11.02 -9.30 -4.98
N ALA A 72 11.87 -10.20 -5.48
CA ALA A 72 13.20 -10.43 -4.93
C ALA A 72 14.08 -9.16 -4.94
N GLY A 73 13.93 -8.33 -5.98
CA GLY A 73 14.65 -7.06 -6.13
C GLY A 73 14.02 -5.86 -5.43
N LEU A 74 12.80 -5.98 -4.88
CA LEU A 74 12.14 -4.87 -4.19
C LEU A 74 12.71 -4.72 -2.78
N GLN A 75 12.91 -3.48 -2.34
CA GLN A 75 13.40 -3.17 -1.00
C GLN A 75 12.65 -1.96 -0.44
N CYS A 76 12.42 -1.95 0.87
CA CYS A 76 11.92 -0.75 1.54
C CYS A 76 13.12 0.06 2.01
N GLN A 77 13.21 1.32 1.57
CA GLN A 77 14.25 2.24 2.01
C GLN A 77 13.57 3.54 2.42
N THR A 78 13.90 4.07 3.59
CA THR A 78 13.25 5.28 4.14
C THR A 78 11.70 5.19 4.15
N GLY A 79 11.17 3.97 4.29
CA GLY A 79 9.73 3.67 4.23
C GLY A 79 9.15 3.56 2.82
N ASP A 80 9.88 3.90 1.77
CA ASP A 80 9.36 3.80 0.41
C ASP A 80 9.83 2.50 -0.25
N VAL A 81 8.91 1.82 -0.94
CA VAL A 81 9.22 0.58 -1.66
C VAL A 81 9.87 0.94 -2.99
N GLN A 82 11.12 0.54 -3.16
CA GLN A 82 11.94 0.82 -4.34
C GLN A 82 12.10 -0.43 -5.21
N GLY A 83 12.42 -0.21 -6.50
CA GLY A 83 12.72 -1.29 -7.45
C GLY A 83 11.51 -1.85 -8.20
N VAL A 84 10.32 -1.24 -8.05
CA VAL A 84 9.09 -1.70 -8.73
C VAL A 84 9.23 -1.62 -10.25
N ALA A 85 9.65 -0.48 -10.80
CA ALA A 85 9.83 -0.32 -12.25
C ALA A 85 10.84 -1.33 -12.84
N ALA A 86 11.94 -1.58 -12.13
CA ALA A 86 12.94 -2.57 -12.54
C ALA A 86 12.37 -4.00 -12.52
N ALA A 87 11.60 -4.34 -11.48
CA ALA A 87 10.93 -5.64 -11.41
C ALA A 87 9.90 -5.81 -12.52
N VAL A 88 9.15 -4.76 -12.87
CA VAL A 88 8.17 -4.82 -13.97
C VAL A 88 8.87 -5.08 -15.29
N GLY A 89 10.00 -4.40 -15.55
CA GLY A 89 10.80 -4.65 -16.77
C GLY A 89 11.40 -6.05 -16.84
N ALA A 90 11.75 -6.66 -15.70
CA ALA A 90 12.38 -7.98 -15.64
C ALA A 90 11.38 -9.16 -15.64
N HIS A 91 10.22 -8.98 -15.02
CA HIS A 91 9.28 -10.08 -14.73
C HIS A 91 7.91 -9.92 -15.38
N GLY A 92 7.58 -8.74 -15.89
CA GLY A 92 6.26 -8.43 -16.44
C GLY A 92 5.35 -7.73 -15.44
N ALA A 93 4.42 -6.96 -16.02
CA ALA A 93 3.41 -6.17 -15.33
C ALA A 93 2.49 -7.03 -14.45
N ALA A 94 2.01 -8.18 -14.96
CA ALA A 94 1.06 -9.03 -14.26
C ALA A 94 1.68 -9.70 -13.03
N GLU A 95 2.90 -10.24 -13.17
CA GLU A 95 3.64 -10.95 -12.13
C GLU A 95 3.99 -10.02 -10.97
N VAL A 96 4.42 -8.80 -11.27
CA VAL A 96 4.71 -7.79 -10.24
C VAL A 96 3.44 -7.33 -9.54
N ARG A 97 2.34 -7.14 -10.29
CA ARG A 97 1.04 -6.78 -9.70
C ARG A 97 0.54 -7.85 -8.71
N GLU A 98 0.57 -9.12 -9.08
CA GLU A 98 0.20 -10.21 -8.17
C GLU A 98 1.11 -10.24 -6.93
N GLY A 99 2.40 -10.00 -7.11
CA GLY A 99 3.33 -9.88 -5.99
C GLY A 99 3.01 -8.70 -5.06
N ILE A 100 2.64 -7.54 -5.61
CA ILE A 100 2.22 -6.38 -4.82
C ILE A 100 0.93 -6.70 -4.05
N PHE A 101 -0.03 -7.42 -4.64
CA PHE A 101 -1.25 -7.85 -3.93
C PHE A 101 -0.92 -8.73 -2.74
N ALA A 102 -0.03 -9.71 -2.94
CA ALA A 102 0.43 -10.57 -1.86
C ALA A 102 1.16 -9.76 -0.77
N LEU A 103 1.99 -8.79 -1.15
CA LEU A 103 2.70 -7.91 -0.23
C LEU A 103 1.75 -7.06 0.63
N VAL A 104 0.76 -6.43 0.01
CA VAL A 104 -0.27 -5.64 0.74
C VAL A 104 -1.10 -6.54 1.65
N ALA A 105 -1.52 -7.71 1.18
CA ALA A 105 -2.27 -8.67 1.99
C ALA A 105 -1.45 -9.16 3.21
N LEU A 106 -0.15 -9.40 3.03
CA LEU A 106 0.76 -9.75 4.13
C LEU A 106 0.95 -8.60 5.12
N LEU A 107 1.00 -7.35 4.65
CA LEU A 107 1.05 -6.18 5.52
C LEU A 107 -0.21 -6.08 6.39
N ILE A 108 -1.39 -6.25 5.78
CA ILE A 108 -2.68 -6.28 6.49
C ILE A 108 -2.70 -7.42 7.51
N ASP A 109 -2.26 -8.63 7.15
CA ASP A 109 -2.19 -9.77 8.06
C ASP A 109 -1.25 -9.52 9.26
N LEU A 110 -0.08 -8.91 9.02
CA LEU A 110 0.84 -8.53 10.09
C LEU A 110 0.23 -7.50 11.03
N LEU A 111 -0.44 -6.47 10.50
CA LEU A 111 -1.16 -5.49 11.30
C LEU A 111 -2.30 -6.15 12.10
N SER A 112 -3.04 -7.06 11.47
CA SER A 112 -4.16 -7.78 12.08
C SER A 112 -3.76 -8.57 13.32
N ARG A 113 -2.51 -9.07 13.37
CA ARG A 113 -1.97 -9.76 14.55
C ARG A 113 -1.68 -8.84 15.74
N VAL A 114 -1.50 -7.54 15.49
CA VAL A 114 -1.17 -6.55 16.53
C VAL A 114 -2.42 -5.85 17.02
N ILE A 115 -3.29 -5.40 16.11
CA ILE A 115 -4.45 -4.55 16.42
C ILE A 115 -5.81 -5.21 16.12
N GLY A 116 -5.81 -6.45 15.63
CA GLY A 116 -7.02 -7.14 15.18
C GLY A 116 -7.37 -6.86 13.72
N GLU A 117 -7.99 -7.84 13.06
CA GLU A 117 -8.30 -7.83 11.63
C GLU A 117 -9.17 -6.64 11.19
N ALA A 118 -10.27 -6.40 11.91
CA ALA A 118 -11.19 -5.31 11.59
C ALA A 118 -10.53 -3.93 11.67
N MET A 119 -9.59 -3.73 12.61
CA MET A 119 -8.89 -2.46 12.75
C MET A 119 -7.80 -2.30 11.67
N ALA A 120 -7.09 -3.38 11.36
CA ALA A 120 -6.08 -3.40 10.30
C ALA A 120 -6.67 -3.08 8.92
N LEU A 121 -7.78 -3.72 8.56
CA LEU A 121 -8.49 -3.47 7.29
C LEU A 121 -8.90 -2.01 7.17
N ARG A 122 -9.61 -1.48 8.18
CA ARG A 122 -10.06 -0.07 8.18
C ARG A 122 -8.90 0.91 8.09
N LEU A 123 -7.80 0.65 8.79
CA LEU A 123 -6.66 1.55 8.80
C LEU A 123 -5.96 1.59 7.43
N VAL A 124 -5.78 0.42 6.80
CA VAL A 124 -5.16 0.31 5.47
C VAL A 124 -6.07 0.95 4.42
N GLU A 125 -7.38 0.70 4.46
CA GLU A 125 -8.37 1.35 3.58
C GLU A 125 -8.32 2.88 3.70
N GLN A 126 -8.34 3.40 4.94
CA GLN A 126 -8.27 4.84 5.19
C GLN A 126 -6.95 5.46 4.72
N ALA A 127 -5.83 4.76 4.90
CA ALA A 127 -4.54 5.23 4.43
C ALA A 127 -4.48 5.22 2.89
N TRP A 128 -4.93 4.13 2.26
CA TRP A 128 -4.83 3.91 0.82
C TRP A 128 -5.76 4.79 -0.01
N ALA A 129 -6.99 5.05 0.47
CA ALA A 129 -7.91 6.02 -0.14
C ALA A 129 -7.31 7.45 -0.23
N GLY A 130 -6.18 7.67 0.46
CA GLY A 130 -5.73 8.98 0.85
C GLY A 130 -6.73 9.49 1.88
N SER A 131 -6.26 10.00 3.00
CA SER A 131 -7.14 10.71 3.91
C SER A 131 -7.71 11.95 3.19
N ALA A 132 -8.78 11.79 2.42
CA ALA A 132 -9.70 12.83 2.04
C ALA A 132 -10.45 13.20 3.32
N ARG A 133 -9.74 13.88 4.22
CA ARG A 133 -10.41 14.86 5.05
C ARG A 133 -10.32 16.14 4.23
N PRO A 134 -11.41 16.64 3.64
CA PRO A 134 -11.45 18.04 3.23
C PRO A 134 -11.10 18.82 4.49
N THR A 135 -9.99 19.54 4.48
CA THR A 135 -9.78 20.58 5.48
C THR A 135 -10.88 21.58 5.25
N ALA A 136 -11.94 21.52 6.06
CA ALA A 136 -12.88 22.62 6.19
C ALA A 136 -12.08 23.81 6.76
N SER A 137 -11.46 24.57 5.88
CA SER A 137 -10.92 25.90 6.16
C SER A 137 -10.75 26.66 4.85
N ALA A 138 -11.85 27.31 4.48
CA ALA A 138 -11.81 28.69 4.01
C ALA A 138 -12.98 29.39 4.70
N VAL A 139 -12.76 29.75 5.97
CA VAL A 139 -13.46 30.88 6.58
C VAL A 139 -12.82 32.16 6.02
N THR A 140 -13.68 33.16 5.80
CA THR A 140 -13.46 34.57 5.44
C THR A 140 -13.04 34.92 4.01
N GLU A 141 -14.00 35.47 3.24
CA GLU A 141 -13.93 36.74 2.48
C GLU A 141 -15.20 36.86 1.62
N GLY A 142 -16.03 37.92 1.64
CA GLY A 142 -15.93 39.20 2.33
C GLY A 142 -17.31 39.84 2.47
N VAL A 143 -17.49 40.53 3.59
CA VAL A 143 -18.36 41.70 3.67
C VAL A 143 -17.73 42.74 2.74
N HIS A 144 -18.44 43.11 1.68
CA HIS A 144 -18.18 44.34 0.93
C HIS A 144 -19.49 45.12 0.82
N ASP A 145 -19.41 46.35 1.32
CA ASP A 145 -20.41 47.42 1.35
C ASP A 145 -21.10 47.68 -0.01
N GLY A 146 -22.35 48.14 0.10
CA GLY A 146 -23.19 48.69 -0.98
C GLY A 146 -24.56 49.07 -0.47
#